data_AF-A0A960B6C9-F1
#
_entry.id   AF-A0A960B6C9-F1
#
_cell.length_a   1.000
_cell.length_b   1.000
_cell.length_c   1.000
_cell.angle_alpha   90.00
_cell.angle_beta   90.00
_cell.angle_gamma   90.00
#
_symmetry.space_group_name_H-M   'P 1'
#
loop_
_entity.id
_entity.type
_entity.pdbx_description
1 polymer ?
#
loop_
_entity_poly.entity_id
_entity_poly.type
_entity_poly.pdbx_seq_one_letter_code
_entity_poly.pdbx_strand_id
1 'polypeptide(L)' 'MTLTELSERTGITLANLSILKTGKARAVRFTTLTEICDVLDTTPGELFSIRRDWREEAPRAQAWTE' A
#
# COMPACT_ATOMS: atom_id res chain seq x y z
N MET A 1 2.51 17.48 -5.95
CA MET A 1 3.54 16.64 -6.57
C MET A 1 2.94 15.81 -7.70
N THR A 2 3.59 15.78 -8.86
CA THR A 2 3.19 14.90 -9.98
C THR A 2 3.78 13.48 -9.82
N LEU A 3 3.26 12.49 -10.56
CA LEU A 3 3.83 11.13 -10.50
C LEU A 3 5.27 11.07 -11.04
N THR A 4 5.58 11.92 -12.03
CA THR A 4 6.93 12.10 -12.58
C THR A 4 7.89 12.65 -11.54
N GLU A 5 7.47 13.69 -10.83
CA GLU A 5 8.26 14.30 -9.75
C GLU A 5 8.49 13.31 -8.59
N LEU A 6 7.50 12.48 -8.25
CA LEU A 6 7.66 11.39 -7.28
C LEU A 6 8.67 10.35 -7.76
N SER A 7 8.63 9.99 -9.05
CA SER A 7 9.56 9.04 -9.67
C SER A 7 11.01 9.51 -9.57
N GLU A 8 11.23 10.79 -9.86
CA GLU A 8 12.55 11.42 -9.76
C GLU A 8 13.07 11.48 -8.32
N ARG A 9 12.20 11.83 -7.36
CA ARG A 9 12.58 11.94 -5.94
C ARG A 9 12.83 10.60 -5.26
N THR A 10 12.11 9.54 -5.65
CA THR A 10 12.20 8.21 -5.02
C THR A 10 13.07 7.20 -5.78
N GLY A 11 13.43 7.49 -7.04
CA GLY A 11 14.07 6.51 -7.93
C GLY A 11 13.15 5.34 -8.34
N ILE A 12 11.87 5.37 -7.98
CA ILE A 12 10.89 4.34 -8.36
C ILE A 12 10.38 4.66 -9.76
N THR A 13 10.31 3.65 -10.64
CA THR A 13 9.82 3.86 -12.00
C THR A 13 8.37 4.35 -12.03
N LEU A 14 8.05 5.21 -13.00
CA LEU A 14 6.68 5.66 -13.29
C LEU A 14 5.69 4.50 -13.43
N ALA A 15 6.11 3.39 -14.05
CA ALA A 15 5.28 2.20 -14.20
C ALA A 15 4.87 1.59 -12.85
N ASN A 16 5.82 1.44 -11.91
CA ASN A 16 5.55 0.92 -10.57
C ASN A 16 4.66 1.87 -9.77
N LEU A 17 4.95 3.17 -9.81
CA LEU A 17 4.14 4.20 -9.14
C LEU A 17 2.70 4.23 -9.69
N SER A 18 2.53 4.03 -11.00
CA SER A 18 1.20 3.95 -11.64
C SER A 18 0.40 2.74 -11.17
N ILE A 19 1.05 1.57 -11.05
CA ILE A 19 0.42 0.34 -10.53
C ILE A 19 0.01 0.52 -9.06
N LEU A 20 0.85 1.17 -8.25
CA LEU A 20 0.54 1.51 -6.85
C LEU A 20 -0.65 2.49 -6.77
N LYS A 21 -0.60 3.60 -7.51
CA LYS A 21 -1.66 4.63 -7.53
C LYS A 21 -3.02 4.06 -7.93
N THR A 22 -3.04 3.10 -8.84
CA THR A 22 -4.29 2.49 -9.34
C THR A 22 -4.80 1.34 -8.46
N GLY A 23 -4.12 1.01 -7.36
CA GLY A 23 -4.49 -0.09 -6.47
C GLY A 23 -4.35 -1.48 -7.10
N LYS A 24 -3.63 -1.60 -8.23
CA LYS A 24 -3.42 -2.86 -8.95
C LYS A 24 -2.20 -3.64 -8.46
N ALA A 25 -1.40 -3.05 -7.58
CA ALA A 25 -0.26 -3.70 -6.97
C ALA A 25 -0.71 -4.88 -6.11
N ARG A 26 -0.11 -6.07 -6.33
CA ARG A 26 -0.33 -7.23 -5.46
C ARG A 26 0.57 -7.24 -4.23
N ALA A 27 1.74 -6.60 -4.36
CA ALA A 27 2.74 -6.50 -3.32
C ALA A 27 3.56 -5.22 -3.54
N VAL A 28 4.19 -4.75 -2.47
CA VAL A 28 5.14 -3.64 -2.49
C VAL A 28 6.34 -4.04 -1.64
N ARG A 29 7.56 -3.70 -2.09
CA ARG A 29 8.75 -3.88 -1.26
C ARG A 29 8.71 -2.86 -0.13
N PHE A 30 9.17 -3.26 1.05
CA PHE A 30 9.20 -2.34 2.19
C PHE A 30 10.05 -1.10 1.90
N THR A 31 11.19 -1.26 1.22
CA THR A 31 12.03 -0.13 0.80
C THR A 31 11.30 0.84 -0.14
N THR A 32 10.51 0.33 -1.09
CA THR A 32 9.68 1.17 -1.96
C THR A 32 8.63 1.95 -1.14
N LEU A 33 8.03 1.30 -0.14
CA LEU A 33 7.07 1.95 0.75
C LEU A 33 7.73 3.05 1.59
N THR A 34 8.88 2.78 2.21
CA THR A 34 9.57 3.77 3.06
C THR A 34 10.03 4.99 2.26
N GLU A 35 10.58 4.80 1.06
CA GLU A 35 10.99 5.92 0.20
C GLU A 35 9.81 6.83 -0.19
N ILE A 36 8.64 6.23 -0.47
CA ILE A 36 7.43 7.01 -0.77
C ILE A 36 6.98 7.79 0.47
N CYS A 37 6.97 7.15 1.65
CA CYS A 37 6.64 7.78 2.92
C CYS A 37 7.55 8.97 3.22
N ASP A 38 8.88 8.80 3.10
CA ASP A 38 9.86 9.84 3.39
C ASP A 38 9.72 11.04 2.45
N VAL A 39 9.47 10.79 1.15
CA VAL A 39 9.31 11.84 0.14
C VAL A 39 7.99 12.62 0.30
N LEU A 40 6.95 11.93 0.77
CA LEU A 40 5.61 12.49 0.97
C LEU A 40 5.37 13.05 2.38
N ASP A 41 6.28 12.82 3.31
CA ASP A 41 6.10 13.09 4.75
C ASP A 41 4.82 12.43 5.28
N THR A 42 4.66 11.13 4.98
CA THR A 42 3.50 10.33 5.39
C THR A 42 3.91 9.03 6.06
N THR A 43 2.96 8.42 6.76
CA THR A 43 3.11 7.11 7.37
C THR A 43 2.51 6.01 6.50
N PRO A 44 2.96 4.75 6.65
CA PRO A 44 2.35 3.62 5.95
C PRO A 44 0.84 3.47 6.17
N GLY A 45 0.34 3.82 7.37
CA GLY A 45 -1.08 3.74 7.71
C GLY A 45 -1.96 4.77 6.97
N GLU A 46 -1.35 5.85 6.48
CA GLU A 46 -2.03 6.85 5.65
C GLU A 46 -2.06 6.43 4.17
N LEU A 47 -1.07 5.62 3.72
CA LEU A 47 -1.00 5.13 2.35
C LEU A 47 -1.78 3.82 2.13
N PHE A 48 -1.81 2.93 3.12
CA PHE A 48 -2.44 1.62 3.01
C PHE A 48 -3.49 1.37 4.08
N SER A 49 -4.60 0.76 3.65
CA SER A 49 -5.60 0.20 4.54
C SER A 49 -5.69 -1.31 4.33
N ILE A 50 -5.79 -2.05 5.43
CA ILE A 50 -6.06 -3.48 5.38
C ILE A 50 -7.57 -3.65 5.42
N ARG A 51 -8.16 -4.06 4.31
CA ARG A 51 -9.56 -4.48 4.30
C ARG A 51 -9.66 -5.93 4.78
N ARG A 52 -10.55 -6.17 5.75
CA ARG A 52 -10.91 -7.52 6.22
C ARG A 52 -12.04 -8.13 5.38
N ASP A 53 -12.18 -7.71 4.13
CA ASP A 53 -13.13 -8.29 3.16
C ASP A 53 -12.71 -9.69 2.70
N TRP A 54 -11.48 -10.16 3.02
CA TRP A 54 -11.05 -11.55 2.79
C TRP A 54 -11.75 -12.61 3.67
N ARG A 55 -12.74 -12.24 4.49
CA ARG A 55 -13.43 -13.16 5.40
C ARG A 55 -14.92 -12.85 5.60
N GLU A 56 -15.59 -12.31 4.60
CA GLU A 56 -17.06 -12.14 4.66
C GLU A 56 -17.83 -13.39 4.15
N GLU A 57 -17.17 -14.31 3.44
CA GLU A 57 -17.78 -15.58 3.01
C GLU A 57 -17.44 -16.79 3.89
N ALA A 58 -16.46 -16.68 4.79
CA ALA A 58 -16.18 -17.77 5.73
C ALA A 58 -17.00 -17.54 7.01
N PRO A 59 -17.98 -18.42 7.36
CA PRO A 59 -18.76 -18.27 8.58
C PRO A 59 -17.80 -18.13 9.77
N ARG A 60 -18.09 -17.17 10.65
CA ARG A 60 -17.37 -17.00 11.92
C ARG A 60 -17.37 -18.34 12.64
N ALA A 61 -16.28 -19.10 12.49
CA ALA A 61 -15.98 -20.21 13.38
C ALA A 61 -16.04 -19.62 14.78
N GLN A 62 -16.95 -20.20 15.56
CA GLN A 62 -17.43 -19.67 16.81
C GLN A 62 -16.25 -19.29 17.72
N ALA A 63 -16.52 -18.22 18.46
CA ALA A 63 -15.66 -17.65 19.47
C ALA A 63 -14.90 -18.72 20.26
N TRP A 64 -13.59 -18.55 20.38
CA TRP A 64 -12.86 -19.12 21.50
C TRP A 64 -13.35 -18.38 22.75
N THR A 65 -14.38 -18.94 23.40
CA THR A 65 -14.76 -18.60 24.77
C THR A 65 -14.31 -19.76 25.64
N GLU A 66 -13.47 -19.47 26.64
CA GLU A 66 -13.41 -20.26 27.87
C GLU A 66 -14.70 -20.07 28.68
#